data_AF-A0A317U5D3-F1
#
_entry.id   AF-A0A317U5D3-F1
#
_cell.length_a   1.000
_cell.length_b   1.000
_cell.length_c   1.000
_cell.angle_alpha   90.00
_cell.angle_beta   90.00
_cell.angle_gamma   90.00
#
_symmetry.space_group_name_H-M   'P 1'
#
loop_
_entity.id
_entity.type
_entity.pdbx_description
1 polymer ?
#
loop_
_entity_poly.entity_id
_entity_poly.type
_entity_poly.pdbx_seq_one_letter_code
_entity_poly.pdbx_strand_id
1 'polypeptide(L)'
;MTEKSFFFFKETKKDFPGREIILVGHSLGGHLAQHVGAIAYAEDPNLITSRSVHVRTFNTAPIDSPHGRWLSSKHPSILSQFCNYRLDKDVVSQTPVQQYYGNTFSFCTEKGRFEAHPLRAMRTVLPESVKNLEIGGSSEVQRDLNTLKEAVIGIKEAYAAHIRGQWFSKLRMGSENKKIIDEALDQVTKELNKNPPDLETAKVLLKLSKLGTHGSTSRNCLNCLINDVDYVQNEFEKLPKCSQEQCEGVQAREESCSPRLM
;
A
#
# COMPACT_ATOMS: atom_id res chain seq x y z
N MET A 1 27.42 8.01 3.58
CA MET A 1 26.11 8.48 4.13
C MET A 1 25.18 7.31 4.39
N THR A 2 25.02 6.38 3.44
CA THR A 2 24.21 5.16 3.57
C THR A 2 24.55 4.30 4.79
N GLU A 3 25.84 4.08 5.08
CA GLU A 3 26.29 3.34 6.28
C GLU A 3 25.82 3.98 7.59
N LYS A 4 25.92 5.31 7.70
CA LYS A 4 25.46 6.05 8.89
C LYS A 4 23.94 5.96 9.04
N SER A 5 23.19 6.05 7.94
CA SER A 5 21.72 5.92 7.94
C SER A 5 21.28 4.52 8.36
N PHE A 6 21.98 3.48 7.89
CA PHE A 6 21.66 2.12 8.27
C PHE A 6 22.08 1.80 9.71
N PHE A 7 23.21 2.32 10.18
CA PHE A 7 23.59 2.24 11.59
C PHE A 7 22.51 2.87 12.50
N PHE A 8 22.01 4.05 12.14
CA PHE A 8 20.91 4.69 12.87
C PHE A 8 19.64 3.81 12.91
N PHE A 9 19.30 3.13 11.80
CA PHE A 9 18.21 2.16 11.78
C PHE A 9 18.44 1.00 12.75
N LYS A 10 19.66 0.43 12.81
CA LYS A 10 19.98 -0.67 13.73
C LYS A 10 19.83 -0.27 15.19
N GLU A 11 20.36 0.90 15.57
CA GLU A 11 20.23 1.41 16.94
C GLU A 11 18.76 1.69 17.29
N THR A 12 18.00 2.31 16.39
CA THR A 12 16.56 2.54 16.60
C THR A 12 15.80 1.23 16.82
N LYS A 13 16.07 0.20 16.01
CA LYS A 13 15.43 -1.11 16.16
C LYS A 13 15.75 -1.78 17.49
N LYS A 14 16.98 -1.59 17.99
CA LYS A 14 17.42 -2.10 19.29
C LYS A 14 16.70 -1.40 20.45
N ASP A 15 16.51 -0.08 20.35
CA ASP A 15 15.82 0.71 21.38
C ASP A 15 14.30 0.47 21.38
N PHE A 16 13.74 0.07 20.23
CA PHE A 16 12.30 -0.17 20.06
C PHE A 16 12.01 -1.57 19.48
N PRO A 17 12.32 -2.65 20.22
CA PRO A 17 12.16 -4.01 19.72
C PRO A 17 10.68 -4.35 19.48
N GLY A 18 10.39 -5.10 18.42
CA GLY A 18 9.04 -5.56 18.08
C GLY A 18 8.10 -4.49 17.55
N ARG A 19 8.56 -3.24 17.37
CA ARG A 19 7.78 -2.17 16.75
C ARG A 19 7.86 -2.24 15.22
N GLU A 20 6.76 -1.86 14.56
CA GLU A 20 6.79 -1.53 13.14
C GLU A 20 7.58 -0.23 12.93
N ILE A 21 8.44 -0.21 11.93
CA ILE A 21 9.29 0.94 11.59
C ILE A 21 8.85 1.44 10.22
N ILE A 22 8.51 2.73 10.13
CA ILE A 22 8.15 3.38 8.87
C ILE A 22 9.30 4.30 8.44
N LEU A 23 9.97 3.92 7.37
CA LEU A 23 11.02 4.71 6.72
C LEU A 23 10.38 5.62 5.68
N VAL A 24 10.49 6.93 5.91
CA VAL A 24 9.95 7.94 5.00
C VAL A 24 11.04 8.83 4.44
N GLY A 25 10.83 9.33 3.22
CA GLY A 25 11.77 10.31 2.67
C GLY A 25 11.33 10.93 1.34
N HIS A 26 11.84 12.12 1.09
CA HIS A 26 11.66 12.86 -0.17
C HIS A 26 13.00 13.01 -0.87
N SER A 27 13.01 12.95 -2.21
CA SER A 27 14.22 13.15 -3.03
C SER A 27 15.38 12.24 -2.57
N LEU A 28 16.54 12.81 -2.22
CA LEU A 28 17.67 12.07 -1.65
C LEU A 28 17.29 11.28 -0.38
N GLY A 29 16.46 11.85 0.49
CA GLY A 29 16.01 11.17 1.71
C GLY A 29 15.19 9.92 1.42
N GLY A 30 14.36 9.95 0.37
CA GLY A 30 13.61 8.76 -0.05
C GLY A 30 14.54 7.70 -0.67
N HIS A 31 15.56 8.13 -1.41
CA HIS A 31 16.55 7.20 -1.95
C HIS A 31 17.29 6.45 -0.84
N LEU A 32 17.66 7.17 0.23
CA LEU A 32 18.23 6.58 1.44
C LEU A 32 17.23 5.66 2.15
N ALA A 33 15.95 6.03 2.25
CA ALA A 33 14.93 5.19 2.87
C ALA A 33 14.75 3.85 2.14
N GLN A 34 14.69 3.86 0.80
CA GLN A 34 14.65 2.61 0.01
C GLN A 34 15.91 1.78 0.21
N HIS A 35 17.08 2.41 0.22
CA HIS A 35 18.34 1.71 0.42
C HIS A 35 18.41 1.04 1.80
N VAL A 36 18.08 1.79 2.87
CA VAL A 36 18.07 1.29 4.25
C VAL A 36 17.04 0.17 4.40
N GLY A 37 15.83 0.33 3.88
CA GLY A 37 14.81 -0.72 3.92
C GLY A 37 15.26 -1.99 3.20
N ALA A 38 15.88 -1.86 2.03
CA ALA A 38 16.38 -3.00 1.27
C ALA A 38 17.49 -3.75 2.02
N ILE A 39 18.42 -3.04 2.67
CA ILE A 39 19.46 -3.67 3.50
C ILE A 39 18.83 -4.33 4.73
N ALA A 40 17.89 -3.65 5.41
CA ALA A 40 17.25 -4.18 6.61
C ALA A 40 16.61 -5.55 6.37
N TYR A 41 15.83 -5.70 5.29
CA TYR A 41 15.23 -6.98 4.92
C TYR A 41 16.25 -8.03 4.43
N ALA A 42 17.38 -7.59 3.85
CA ALA A 42 18.41 -8.51 3.40
C ALA A 42 19.30 -9.04 4.53
N GLU A 43 19.54 -8.24 5.57
CA GLU A 43 20.40 -8.62 6.71
C GLU A 43 19.64 -9.30 7.84
N ASP A 44 18.32 -9.09 7.97
CA ASP A 44 17.52 -9.64 9.07
C ASP A 44 16.37 -10.53 8.57
N PRO A 45 16.54 -11.87 8.61
CA PRO A 45 15.51 -12.81 8.20
C PRO A 45 14.20 -12.70 8.98
N ASN A 46 14.23 -12.22 10.23
CA ASN A 46 13.01 -12.05 11.02
C ASN A 46 12.12 -10.96 10.42
N LEU A 47 12.71 -9.94 9.79
CA LEU A 47 11.95 -8.91 9.09
C LEU A 47 11.21 -9.46 7.88
N ILE A 48 11.77 -10.45 7.17
CA ILE A 48 11.10 -11.08 6.02
C ILE A 48 9.78 -11.71 6.48
N THR A 49 9.79 -12.39 7.62
CA THR A 49 8.59 -13.02 8.18
C THR A 49 7.64 -11.98 8.77
N SER A 50 8.12 -11.07 9.62
CA SER A 50 7.26 -10.10 10.32
C SER A 50 6.72 -8.99 9.43
N ARG A 51 7.44 -8.67 8.35
CA ARG A 51 7.17 -7.55 7.44
C ARG A 51 7.01 -6.20 8.14
N SER A 52 7.69 -6.01 9.26
CA SER A 52 7.51 -4.86 10.14
C SER A 52 8.30 -3.60 9.73
N VAL A 53 8.78 -3.50 8.50
CA VAL A 53 9.50 -2.31 7.98
C VAL A 53 8.83 -1.80 6.72
N HIS A 54 8.17 -0.65 6.82
CA HIS A 54 7.50 -0.02 5.70
C HIS A 54 8.36 1.08 5.11
N VAL A 55 8.39 1.20 3.78
CA VAL A 55 9.10 2.28 3.09
C VAL A 55 8.09 3.10 2.30
N ARG A 56 8.00 4.41 2.58
CA ARG A 56 7.15 5.36 1.84
C ARG A 56 7.98 6.53 1.34
N THR A 57 8.14 6.62 0.03
CA THR A 57 8.98 7.67 -0.57
C THR A 57 8.20 8.60 -1.47
N PHE A 58 8.67 9.84 -1.58
CA PHE A 58 8.00 10.90 -2.32
C PHE A 58 8.97 11.55 -3.31
N ASN A 59 8.59 11.65 -4.59
CA ASN A 59 9.40 12.25 -5.68
C ASN A 59 10.88 11.87 -5.60
N THR A 60 11.11 10.57 -5.44
CA THR A 60 12.42 9.99 -5.16
C THR A 60 13.05 9.47 -6.44
N ALA A 61 14.38 9.52 -6.51
CA ALA A 61 15.12 8.93 -7.61
C ALA A 61 15.02 7.39 -7.56
N PRO A 62 14.79 6.72 -8.69
CA PRO A 62 14.90 5.27 -8.84
C PRO A 62 16.23 4.75 -8.28
N ILE A 63 16.24 3.49 -7.83
CA ILE A 63 17.40 2.90 -7.16
C ILE A 63 17.58 1.46 -7.63
N ASP A 64 18.84 1.12 -7.86
CA ASP A 64 19.24 -0.23 -8.20
C ASP A 64 20.50 -0.58 -7.41
N SER A 65 20.36 -1.54 -6.50
CA SER A 65 21.29 -1.90 -5.44
C SER A 65 21.31 -3.42 -5.28
N PRO A 66 22.46 -4.01 -4.89
CA PRO A 66 22.57 -5.47 -4.73
C PRO A 66 21.49 -6.08 -3.82
N HIS A 67 21.21 -5.43 -2.68
CA HIS A 67 20.19 -5.88 -1.73
C HIS A 67 18.78 -5.86 -2.31
N GLY A 68 18.41 -4.82 -3.05
CA GLY A 68 17.08 -4.77 -3.65
C GLY A 68 16.91 -5.68 -4.86
N ARG A 69 17.97 -5.92 -5.65
CA ARG A 69 17.98 -7.00 -6.65
C ARG A 69 17.80 -8.37 -6.00
N TRP A 70 18.50 -8.63 -4.89
CA TRP A 70 18.34 -9.85 -4.12
C TRP A 70 16.91 -10.02 -3.62
N LEU A 71 16.32 -8.99 -2.98
CA LEU A 71 14.92 -9.01 -2.53
C LEU A 71 13.95 -9.28 -3.69
N SER A 72 14.13 -8.60 -4.82
CA SER A 72 13.28 -8.79 -6.00
C SER A 72 13.34 -10.22 -6.54
N SER A 73 14.48 -10.88 -6.43
CA SER A 73 14.68 -12.25 -6.92
C SER A 73 14.29 -13.35 -5.92
N LYS A 74 14.47 -13.13 -4.61
CA LYS A 74 14.31 -14.16 -3.57
C LYS A 74 13.05 -13.99 -2.74
N HIS A 75 12.64 -12.75 -2.50
CA HIS A 75 11.51 -12.40 -1.63
C HIS A 75 10.64 -11.30 -2.25
N PRO A 76 10.09 -11.51 -3.46
CA PRO A 76 9.33 -10.46 -4.17
C PRO A 76 8.10 -9.98 -3.39
N SER A 77 7.52 -10.79 -2.52
CA SER A 77 6.39 -10.40 -1.66
C SER A 77 6.72 -9.26 -0.68
N ILE A 78 7.99 -9.11 -0.30
CA ILE A 78 8.46 -8.02 0.58
C ILE A 78 8.37 -6.67 -0.12
N LEU A 79 8.40 -6.63 -1.45
CA LEU A 79 8.31 -5.40 -2.20
C LEU A 79 6.95 -4.70 -2.02
N SER A 80 5.91 -5.38 -1.55
CA SER A 80 4.64 -4.76 -1.14
C SER A 80 4.82 -3.75 0.01
N GLN A 81 5.88 -3.88 0.80
CA GLN A 81 6.20 -2.98 1.91
C GLN A 81 6.87 -1.68 1.44
N PHE A 82 7.26 -1.61 0.17
CA PHE A 82 7.84 -0.44 -0.46
C PHE A 82 6.79 0.24 -1.34
N CYS A 83 6.51 1.51 -1.07
CA CYS A 83 5.59 2.30 -1.87
C CYS A 83 6.22 3.66 -2.20
N ASN A 84 6.19 4.01 -3.48
CA ASN A 84 6.85 5.16 -4.07
C ASN A 84 5.80 6.07 -4.71
N TYR A 85 5.57 7.21 -4.06
CA TYR A 85 4.70 8.26 -4.55
C TYR A 85 5.50 9.20 -5.43
N ARG A 86 5.07 9.39 -6.68
CA ARG A 86 5.75 10.31 -7.61
C ARG A 86 4.76 11.17 -8.38
N LEU A 87 5.19 12.36 -8.78
CA LEU A 87 4.45 13.14 -9.75
C LEU A 87 4.88 12.75 -11.17
N ASP A 88 3.90 12.69 -12.07
CA ASP A 88 4.11 12.31 -13.47
C ASP A 88 5.14 13.20 -14.18
N LYS A 89 5.23 14.49 -13.81
CA LYS A 89 6.18 15.47 -14.37
C LYS A 89 7.44 15.71 -13.54
N ASP A 90 7.60 15.08 -12.38
CA ASP A 90 8.77 15.33 -11.52
C ASP A 90 10.10 15.01 -12.21
N VAL A 91 11.04 15.95 -12.16
CA VAL A 91 12.34 15.84 -12.85
C VAL A 91 13.21 14.71 -12.27
N VAL A 92 13.12 14.45 -10.96
CA VAL A 92 13.98 13.47 -10.28
C VAL A 92 13.46 12.04 -10.51
N SER A 93 12.15 11.84 -10.44
CA SER A 93 11.51 10.55 -10.70
C SER A 93 11.48 10.17 -12.19
N GLN A 94 11.72 11.11 -13.11
CA GLN A 94 11.86 10.85 -14.56
C GLN A 94 13.31 10.51 -14.99
N THR A 95 14.22 10.28 -14.06
CA THR A 95 15.60 9.87 -14.38
C THR A 95 15.64 8.53 -15.14
N PRO A 96 16.66 8.29 -15.98
CA PRO A 96 16.68 7.18 -16.94
C PRO A 96 16.78 5.79 -16.32
N VAL A 97 17.21 5.67 -15.07
CA VAL A 97 17.09 4.43 -14.30
C VAL A 97 15.62 4.27 -13.97
N GLN A 98 14.89 3.29 -14.51
CA GLN A 98 13.43 3.22 -14.29
C GLN A 98 13.00 2.25 -13.18
N GLN A 99 13.95 1.65 -12.47
CA GLN A 99 13.64 0.61 -11.49
C GLN A 99 13.49 1.21 -10.09
N TYR A 100 12.26 1.15 -9.58
CA TYR A 100 11.94 1.34 -8.18
C TYR A 100 11.76 -0.03 -7.51
N TYR A 101 12.02 -0.10 -6.21
CA TYR A 101 11.60 -1.26 -5.43
C TYR A 101 10.14 -1.08 -5.00
N GLY A 102 9.33 -2.10 -5.30
CA GLY A 102 7.93 -2.14 -4.88
C GLY A 102 6.99 -1.27 -5.67
N ASN A 103 5.86 -0.99 -5.02
CA ASN A 103 4.74 -0.31 -5.63
C ASN A 103 5.11 1.13 -5.98
N THR A 104 4.82 1.55 -7.21
CA THR A 104 5.10 2.91 -7.66
C THR A 104 3.82 3.54 -8.18
N PHE A 105 3.34 4.55 -7.47
CA PHE A 105 2.10 5.25 -7.78
C PHE A 105 2.41 6.64 -8.32
N SER A 106 1.94 6.90 -9.54
CA SER A 106 2.15 8.17 -10.23
C SER A 106 0.90 9.03 -10.16
N PHE A 107 1.06 10.28 -9.73
CA PHE A 107 -0.03 11.23 -9.59
C PHE A 107 0.13 12.34 -10.63
N CYS A 108 -0.98 12.70 -11.25
CA CYS A 108 -1.01 13.79 -12.23
C CYS A 108 -0.73 15.14 -11.57
N THR A 109 0.11 15.97 -12.18
CA THR A 109 0.25 17.37 -11.77
C THR A 109 0.23 18.35 -12.94
N GLU A 110 -0.33 19.53 -12.70
CA GLU A 110 -0.24 20.65 -13.67
C GLU A 110 1.11 21.37 -13.61
N LYS A 111 1.85 21.22 -12.51
CA LYS A 111 3.12 21.92 -12.30
C LYS A 111 4.19 21.53 -13.30
N GLY A 112 5.11 22.45 -13.57
CA GLY A 112 6.30 22.19 -14.39
C GLY A 112 7.26 21.20 -13.70
N ARG A 113 8.26 20.70 -14.44
CA ARG A 113 9.12 19.60 -13.98
C ARG A 113 9.82 19.86 -12.64
N PHE A 114 10.37 21.05 -12.45
CA PHE A 114 11.05 21.45 -11.21
C PHE A 114 10.08 21.82 -10.09
N GLU A 115 8.93 22.41 -10.44
CA GLU A 115 7.89 22.79 -9.48
C GLU A 115 7.11 21.60 -8.93
N ALA A 116 7.09 20.50 -9.67
CA ALA A 116 6.55 19.21 -9.26
C ALA A 116 7.42 18.54 -8.18
N HIS A 117 8.72 18.85 -8.11
CA HIS A 117 9.64 18.13 -7.23
C HIS A 117 9.40 18.31 -5.72
N PRO A 118 9.20 19.54 -5.19
CA PRO A 118 9.06 19.75 -3.76
C PRO A 118 7.92 18.93 -3.14
N LEU A 119 8.11 18.44 -1.92
CA LEU A 119 7.10 17.65 -1.19
C LEU A 119 5.74 18.37 -1.08
N ARG A 120 5.73 19.70 -1.01
CA ARG A 120 4.49 20.52 -1.04
C ARG A 120 3.65 20.30 -2.30
N ALA A 121 4.26 20.02 -3.44
CA ALA A 121 3.56 19.73 -4.69
C ALA A 121 2.91 18.33 -4.65
N MET A 122 3.58 17.36 -4.07
CA MET A 122 3.00 16.04 -3.81
C MET A 122 1.81 16.14 -2.86
N ARG A 123 1.96 16.86 -1.74
CA ARG A 123 0.90 17.05 -0.75
C ARG A 123 -0.39 17.64 -1.34
N THR A 124 -0.30 18.48 -2.36
CA THR A 124 -1.47 19.09 -3.02
C THR A 124 -2.26 18.12 -3.89
N VAL A 125 -1.64 17.05 -4.39
CA VAL A 125 -2.32 16.10 -5.31
C VAL A 125 -2.64 14.77 -4.65
N LEU A 126 -1.94 14.41 -3.57
CA LEU A 126 -2.18 13.16 -2.87
C LEU A 126 -3.61 13.17 -2.28
N PRO A 127 -4.46 12.16 -2.57
CA PRO A 127 -5.81 12.09 -2.02
C PRO A 127 -5.82 12.02 -0.50
N GLU A 128 -6.83 12.63 0.14
CA GLU A 128 -6.99 12.56 1.60
C GLU A 128 -7.15 11.12 2.11
N SER A 129 -7.76 10.24 1.31
CA SER A 129 -7.88 8.81 1.63
C SER A 129 -6.52 8.11 1.75
N VAL A 130 -5.49 8.57 1.03
CA VAL A 130 -4.12 8.06 1.16
C VAL A 130 -3.41 8.72 2.34
N LYS A 131 -3.60 10.03 2.55
CA LYS A 131 -3.00 10.76 3.68
C LYS A 131 -3.46 10.24 5.05
N ASN A 132 -4.70 9.81 5.13
CA ASN A 132 -5.34 9.32 6.35
C ASN A 132 -5.23 7.80 6.51
N LEU A 133 -4.60 7.11 5.56
CA LEU A 133 -4.42 5.67 5.64
C LEU A 133 -3.35 5.34 6.68
N GLU A 134 -3.67 4.43 7.59
CA GLU A 134 -2.72 3.88 8.53
C GLU A 134 -1.72 2.97 7.77
N ILE A 135 -0.43 3.25 7.91
CA ILE A 135 0.63 2.37 7.41
C ILE A 135 0.96 1.38 8.52
N GLY A 136 0.94 0.09 8.20
CA GLY A 136 1.02 -0.94 9.23
C GLY A 136 -0.38 -1.33 9.72
N GLY A 137 -0.47 -1.83 10.94
CA GLY A 137 -1.73 -2.07 11.61
C GLY A 137 -1.58 -2.77 12.95
N SER A 138 -2.67 -2.87 13.72
CA SER A 138 -2.67 -3.58 15.00
C SER A 138 -2.50 -5.10 14.86
N SER A 139 -2.70 -5.62 13.65
CA SER A 139 -2.53 -7.02 13.28
C SER A 139 -2.04 -7.14 11.84
N GLU A 140 -1.45 -8.29 11.48
CA GLU A 140 -0.99 -8.58 10.11
C GLU A 140 -2.12 -8.46 9.09
N VAL A 141 -3.32 -8.91 9.44
CA VAL A 141 -4.50 -8.85 8.58
C VAL A 141 -4.94 -7.40 8.34
N GLN A 142 -4.93 -6.56 9.37
CA GLN A 142 -5.23 -5.14 9.22
C GLN A 142 -4.17 -4.42 8.36
N ARG A 143 -2.88 -4.73 8.56
CA ARG A 143 -1.77 -4.21 7.74
C ARG A 143 -1.93 -4.58 6.28
N ASP A 144 -2.24 -5.84 6.00
CA ASP A 144 -2.37 -6.33 4.64
C ASP A 144 -3.62 -5.72 3.97
N LEU A 145 -4.72 -5.53 4.71
CA LEU A 145 -5.89 -4.77 4.25
C LEU A 145 -5.57 -3.28 3.97
N ASN A 146 -4.82 -2.62 4.85
CA ASN A 146 -4.40 -1.24 4.64
C ASN A 146 -3.51 -1.12 3.39
N THR A 147 -2.59 -2.08 3.19
CA THR A 147 -1.75 -2.14 1.99
C THR A 147 -2.59 -2.31 0.72
N LEU A 148 -3.61 -3.16 0.75
CA LEU A 148 -4.56 -3.32 -0.36
C LEU A 148 -5.34 -2.02 -0.64
N LYS A 149 -5.81 -1.32 0.41
CA LYS A 149 -6.48 -0.01 0.26
C LYS A 149 -5.55 1.03 -0.39
N GLU A 150 -4.29 1.06 0.01
CA GLU A 150 -3.25 1.90 -0.60
C GLU A 150 -3.09 1.58 -2.09
N ALA A 151 -3.01 0.28 -2.43
CA ALA A 151 -2.83 -0.20 -3.80
C ALA A 151 -4.01 0.13 -4.72
N VAL A 152 -5.25 0.01 -4.23
CA VAL A 152 -6.46 0.38 -4.99
C VAL A 152 -6.41 1.85 -5.41
N ILE A 153 -6.11 2.76 -4.48
CA ILE A 153 -6.02 4.19 -4.79
C ILE A 153 -4.80 4.48 -5.67
N GLY A 154 -3.67 3.86 -5.35
CA GLY A 154 -2.42 4.03 -6.10
C GLY A 154 -2.54 3.61 -7.57
N ILE A 155 -3.21 2.48 -7.85
CA ILE A 155 -3.45 1.99 -9.21
C ILE A 155 -4.41 2.90 -9.97
N LYS A 156 -5.47 3.39 -9.30
CA LYS A 156 -6.40 4.37 -9.89
C LYS A 156 -5.65 5.59 -10.42
N GLU A 157 -4.81 6.17 -9.58
CA GLU A 157 -4.04 7.38 -9.90
C GLU A 157 -2.93 7.11 -10.94
N ALA A 158 -2.20 6.00 -10.79
CA ALA A 158 -1.15 5.62 -11.74
C ALA A 158 -1.72 5.37 -13.15
N TYR A 159 -2.90 4.77 -13.25
CA TYR A 159 -3.57 4.53 -14.51
C TYR A 159 -4.04 5.86 -15.16
N ALA A 160 -4.54 6.81 -14.36
CA ALA A 160 -4.86 8.15 -14.83
C ALA A 160 -3.61 8.88 -15.39
N ALA A 161 -2.49 8.81 -14.67
CA ALA A 161 -1.21 9.37 -15.11
C ALA A 161 -0.68 8.71 -16.40
N HIS A 162 -0.81 7.40 -16.52
CA HIS A 162 -0.44 6.64 -17.72
C HIS A 162 -1.19 7.14 -18.96
N ILE A 163 -2.52 7.29 -18.87
CA ILE A 163 -3.34 7.79 -19.98
C ILE A 163 -2.99 9.22 -20.34
N ARG A 164 -2.78 10.07 -19.34
CA ARG A 164 -2.41 11.47 -19.55
C ARG A 164 -1.09 11.60 -20.32
N GLY A 165 -0.11 10.75 -20.02
CA GLY A 165 1.20 10.72 -20.67
C GLY A 165 1.20 10.17 -22.10
N GLN A 166 0.12 9.51 -22.55
CA GLN A 166 0.04 8.86 -23.86
C GLN A 166 -1.05 9.49 -24.72
N TRP A 167 -0.64 10.31 -25.69
CA TRP A 167 -1.55 11.03 -26.59
C TRP A 167 -2.58 10.11 -27.28
N PHE A 168 -2.16 8.91 -27.71
CA PHE A 168 -3.02 7.92 -28.34
C PHE A 168 -4.01 7.24 -27.37
N SER A 169 -3.61 7.05 -26.11
CA SER A 169 -4.46 6.42 -25.08
C SER A 169 -5.57 7.36 -24.61
N LYS A 170 -5.30 8.67 -24.61
CA LYS A 170 -6.28 9.71 -24.27
C LYS A 170 -7.44 9.81 -25.28
N LEU A 171 -7.22 9.50 -26.56
CA LEU A 171 -8.18 9.70 -27.65
C LEU A 171 -8.85 8.40 -28.15
N ARG A 172 -8.64 7.27 -27.46
CA ARG A 172 -9.21 5.95 -27.79
C ARG A 172 -9.62 5.20 -26.51
N MET A 173 -9.57 3.87 -26.52
CA MET A 173 -9.95 2.94 -25.44
C MET A 173 -9.39 3.26 -24.05
N GLY A 174 -8.28 4.01 -23.94
CA GLY A 174 -7.70 4.36 -22.64
C GLY A 174 -8.67 5.17 -21.78
N SER A 175 -9.34 6.17 -22.34
CA SER A 175 -10.33 7.00 -21.62
C SER A 175 -11.58 6.21 -21.21
N GLU A 176 -12.03 5.29 -22.05
CA GLU A 176 -13.16 4.39 -21.73
C GLU A 176 -12.77 3.41 -20.62
N ASN A 177 -11.61 2.75 -20.74
CA ASN A 177 -11.07 1.90 -19.70
C ASN A 177 -10.90 2.66 -18.38
N LYS A 178 -10.48 3.93 -18.42
CA LYS A 178 -10.33 4.77 -17.23
C LYS A 178 -11.66 4.91 -16.51
N LYS A 179 -12.73 5.20 -17.24
CA LYS A 179 -14.06 5.33 -16.66
C LYS A 179 -14.49 4.02 -15.97
N ILE A 180 -14.31 2.89 -16.66
CA ILE A 180 -14.65 1.55 -16.13
C ILE A 180 -13.81 1.21 -14.88
N ILE A 181 -12.51 1.51 -14.91
CA ILE A 181 -11.59 1.27 -13.80
C ILE A 181 -11.94 2.19 -12.63
N ASP A 182 -12.13 3.49 -12.85
CA ASP A 182 -12.46 4.45 -11.79
C ASP A 182 -13.75 4.06 -11.07
N GLU A 183 -14.81 3.76 -11.83
CA GLU A 183 -16.11 3.34 -11.27
C GLU A 183 -15.97 2.04 -10.46
N ALA A 184 -15.22 1.07 -10.96
CA ALA A 184 -14.98 -0.19 -10.26
C ALA A 184 -14.15 0.01 -8.98
N LEU A 185 -13.06 0.79 -9.03
CA LEU A 185 -12.19 1.02 -7.88
C LEU A 185 -12.86 1.88 -6.81
N ASP A 186 -13.78 2.78 -7.19
CA ASP A 186 -14.62 3.51 -6.23
C ASP A 186 -15.60 2.57 -5.49
N GLN A 187 -16.17 1.59 -6.19
CA GLN A 187 -17.01 0.56 -5.57
C GLN A 187 -16.18 -0.38 -4.69
N VAL A 188 -15.05 -0.88 -5.18
CA VAL A 188 -14.11 -1.71 -4.40
C VAL A 188 -13.69 -0.99 -3.12
N THR A 189 -13.37 0.32 -3.19
CA THR A 189 -13.03 1.11 -2.01
C THR A 189 -14.16 1.12 -0.98
N LYS A 190 -15.43 1.19 -1.40
CA LYS A 190 -16.58 1.09 -0.48
C LYS A 190 -16.65 -0.28 0.19
N GLU A 191 -16.49 -1.35 -0.59
CA GLU A 191 -16.53 -2.73 -0.10
C GLU A 191 -15.42 -3.04 0.91
N LEU A 192 -14.19 -2.57 0.64
CA LEU A 192 -13.04 -2.72 1.55
C LEU A 192 -13.15 -1.90 2.83
N ASN A 193 -14.03 -0.89 2.87
CA ASN A 193 -14.26 -0.05 4.05
C ASN A 193 -15.49 -0.46 4.87
N LYS A 194 -16.22 -1.51 4.47
CA LYS A 194 -17.25 -2.13 5.31
C LYS A 194 -16.61 -2.77 6.55
N ASN A 195 -17.44 -3.03 7.57
CA ASN A 195 -17.04 -3.74 8.78
C ASN A 195 -18.00 -4.92 9.05
N PRO A 196 -17.58 -6.18 8.81
CA PRO A 196 -16.30 -6.59 8.21
C PRO A 196 -16.17 -6.18 6.72
N PRO A 197 -14.95 -6.11 6.18
CA PRO A 197 -14.73 -5.79 4.76
C PRO A 197 -15.29 -6.90 3.85
N ASP A 198 -15.89 -6.52 2.73
CA ASP A 198 -16.47 -7.47 1.76
C ASP A 198 -15.50 -7.75 0.60
N LEU A 199 -14.57 -8.68 0.86
CA LEU A 199 -13.50 -9.05 -0.08
C LEU A 199 -14.02 -9.80 -1.31
N GLU A 200 -15.09 -10.59 -1.15
CA GLU A 200 -15.70 -11.35 -2.24
C GLU A 200 -16.37 -10.43 -3.26
N THR A 201 -17.18 -9.48 -2.79
CA THR A 201 -17.80 -8.48 -3.67
C THR A 201 -16.72 -7.63 -4.34
N ALA A 202 -15.69 -7.20 -3.60
CA ALA A 202 -14.56 -6.46 -4.17
C ALA A 202 -13.86 -7.24 -5.31
N LYS A 203 -13.62 -8.54 -5.12
CA LYS A 203 -13.03 -9.42 -6.14
C LYS A 203 -13.91 -9.57 -7.37
N VAL A 204 -15.22 -9.73 -7.20
CA VAL A 204 -16.18 -9.81 -8.31
C VAL A 204 -16.17 -8.51 -9.12
N LEU A 205 -16.20 -7.35 -8.47
CA LEU A 205 -16.12 -6.04 -9.13
C LEU A 205 -14.85 -5.90 -9.98
N LEU A 206 -13.70 -6.31 -9.45
CA LEU A 206 -12.43 -6.28 -10.18
C LEU A 206 -12.43 -7.22 -11.40
N LYS A 207 -12.99 -8.43 -11.26
CA LYS A 207 -13.11 -9.40 -12.36
C LYS A 207 -14.04 -8.88 -13.47
N LEU A 208 -15.17 -8.29 -13.11
CA LEU A 208 -16.10 -7.69 -14.07
C LEU A 208 -15.46 -6.51 -14.81
N SER A 209 -14.78 -5.62 -14.08
CA SER A 209 -14.02 -4.50 -14.67
C SER A 209 -12.93 -4.99 -15.63
N LYS A 210 -12.24 -6.09 -15.30
CA LYS A 210 -11.22 -6.69 -16.15
C LYS A 210 -11.80 -7.21 -17.48
N LEU A 211 -13.00 -7.80 -17.45
CA LEU A 211 -13.69 -8.25 -18.66
C LEU A 211 -14.14 -7.07 -19.52
N GLY A 212 -14.56 -5.96 -18.89
CA GLY A 212 -14.97 -4.74 -19.57
C GLY A 212 -13.82 -3.87 -20.11
N THR A 213 -12.56 -4.18 -19.78
CA THR A 213 -11.40 -3.38 -20.20
C THR A 213 -10.55 -4.06 -21.27
N HIS A 214 -9.91 -3.22 -22.08
CA HIS A 214 -9.07 -3.65 -23.21
C HIS A 214 -7.59 -3.30 -23.01
N GLY A 215 -6.69 -4.12 -23.55
CA GLY A 215 -5.25 -3.88 -23.49
C GLY A 215 -4.58 -4.47 -22.24
N SER A 216 -3.28 -4.71 -22.36
CA SER A 216 -2.48 -5.38 -21.34
C SER A 216 -2.32 -4.55 -20.07
N THR A 217 -2.06 -3.25 -20.18
CA THR A 217 -1.86 -2.37 -19.02
C THR A 217 -3.07 -2.39 -18.08
N SER A 218 -4.27 -2.12 -18.60
CA SER A 218 -5.52 -2.10 -17.82
C SER A 218 -5.77 -3.45 -17.13
N ARG A 219 -5.60 -4.55 -17.87
CA ARG A 219 -5.80 -5.90 -17.34
C ARG A 219 -4.75 -6.28 -16.30
N ASN A 220 -3.49 -5.86 -16.47
CA ASN A 220 -2.43 -6.11 -15.52
C ASN A 220 -2.67 -5.35 -14.21
N CYS A 221 -3.07 -4.08 -14.28
CA CYS A 221 -3.47 -3.30 -13.10
C CYS A 221 -4.57 -4.00 -12.30
N LEU A 222 -5.63 -4.46 -12.98
CA LEU A 222 -6.73 -5.15 -12.32
C LEU A 222 -6.33 -6.54 -11.81
N ASN A 223 -5.47 -7.28 -12.53
CA ASN A 223 -4.94 -8.55 -12.07
C ASN A 223 -4.11 -8.41 -10.79
N CYS A 224 -3.27 -7.36 -10.68
CA CYS A 224 -2.53 -7.10 -9.45
C CYS A 224 -3.49 -6.98 -8.26
N LEU A 225 -4.55 -6.18 -8.39
CA LEU A 225 -5.53 -6.02 -7.33
C LEU A 225 -6.32 -7.30 -7.02
N ILE A 226 -6.66 -8.10 -8.03
CA ILE A 226 -7.32 -9.40 -7.80
C ILE A 226 -6.42 -10.31 -6.97
N ASN A 227 -5.14 -10.39 -7.30
CA ASN A 227 -4.18 -11.20 -6.57
C ASN A 227 -3.97 -10.68 -5.14
N ASP A 228 -3.94 -9.36 -4.95
CA ASP A 228 -3.82 -8.75 -3.62
C ASP A 228 -5.07 -9.03 -2.76
N VAL A 229 -6.28 -8.96 -3.35
CA VAL A 229 -7.52 -9.34 -2.67
C VAL A 229 -7.49 -10.82 -2.28
N ASP A 230 -7.08 -11.71 -3.19
CA ASP A 230 -6.96 -13.15 -2.90
C ASP A 230 -6.00 -13.42 -1.76
N TYR A 231 -4.85 -12.73 -1.76
CA TYR A 231 -3.87 -12.83 -0.70
C TYR A 231 -4.47 -12.38 0.65
N VAL A 232 -5.08 -11.20 0.72
CA VAL A 232 -5.70 -10.69 1.95
C VAL A 232 -6.82 -11.60 2.44
N GLN A 233 -7.67 -12.09 1.55
CA GLN A 233 -8.76 -12.99 1.90
C GLN A 233 -8.24 -14.29 2.54
N ASN A 234 -7.19 -14.89 1.98
CA ASN A 234 -6.58 -16.08 2.57
C ASN A 234 -6.02 -15.82 3.98
N GLU A 235 -5.52 -14.62 4.27
CA GLU A 235 -5.08 -14.25 5.62
C GLU A 235 -6.26 -14.06 6.59
N PHE A 236 -7.38 -13.51 6.12
CA PHE A 236 -8.61 -13.41 6.92
C PHE A 236 -9.17 -14.79 7.31
N GLU A 237 -9.15 -15.76 6.39
CA GLU A 237 -9.69 -17.10 6.61
C GLU A 237 -8.84 -17.96 7.57
N LYS A 238 -7.55 -17.63 7.72
CA LYS A 238 -6.64 -18.30 8.68
C LYS A 238 -6.89 -17.88 10.13
N LEU A 239 -7.58 -16.77 10.36
CA LEU A 239 -7.91 -16.36 11.73
C LEU A 239 -8.85 -17.39 12.34
N PRO A 240 -8.57 -17.89 13.57
CA PRO A 240 -9.50 -18.78 14.25
C PRO A 240 -10.85 -18.10 14.36
N LYS A 241 -11.90 -18.73 13.83
CA LYS A 241 -13.28 -18.29 14.06
C LYS A 241 -13.47 -18.25 15.57
N CYS A 242 -13.54 -17.05 16.14
CA CYS A 242 -13.85 -16.89 17.55
C CYS A 242 -15.18 -17.61 17.78
N SER A 243 -15.12 -18.76 18.44
CA SER A 243 -16.25 -19.62 18.69
C SER A 243 -17.25 -18.84 19.54
N GLN A 244 -18.41 -18.54 18.95
CA GLN A 244 -19.55 -17.92 19.63
C GLN A 244 -20.18 -18.82 20.71
N GLU A 245 -19.58 -19.95 21.06
CA GLU A 245 -20.06 -20.88 22.07
C GLU A 245 -19.38 -20.62 23.42
N GLN A 246 -19.69 -19.49 24.07
CA GLN A 246 -19.49 -19.35 25.52
C GLN A 246 -20.26 -18.18 26.18
N CYS A 247 -21.35 -17.70 25.56
CA CYS A 247 -22.25 -16.71 26.18
C CYS A 247 -23.65 -17.25 26.56
N GLU A 248 -23.89 -18.55 26.49
CA GLU A 248 -25.11 -19.18 27.02
C GLU A 248 -24.75 -20.10 28.18
N GLY A 249 -24.51 -19.52 29.36
CA GLY A 249 -24.07 -20.30 30.51
C GLY A 249 -24.02 -19.57 31.85
N VAL A 250 -24.79 -18.51 32.05
CA VAL A 250 -25.08 -18.02 33.41
C VAL A 250 -26.57 -17.75 33.49
N GLN A 251 -27.31 -18.82 33.77
CA GLN A 251 -28.71 -18.74 34.18
C GLN A 251 -28.84 -17.93 35.46
N ALA A 252 -29.91 -17.15 35.49
CA ALA A 252 -30.42 -16.39 36.60
C ALA A 252 -30.43 -17.20 37.92
N ARG A 253 -29.87 -16.59 38.96
CA ARG A 253 -30.38 -16.74 40.32
C ARG A 253 -30.68 -15.34 40.84
N GLU A 254 -31.96 -14.99 40.74
CA GLU A 254 -32.59 -14.03 41.61
C GLU A 254 -32.37 -14.48 43.05
N GLU A 255 -31.86 -13.61 43.91
CA GLU A 255 -32.21 -13.66 45.32
C GLU A 255 -32.13 -12.25 45.92
N SER A 256 -33.28 -11.87 46.46
CA SER A 256 -33.65 -10.65 47.16
C SER A 256 -32.79 -10.35 48.39
N CYS A 257 -32.52 -9.06 48.67
CA CYS A 257 -32.76 -8.50 50.01
C CYS A 257 -32.73 -6.96 50.04
N SER A 258 -33.68 -6.42 50.81
CA SER A 258 -34.10 -5.03 51.00
C SER A 258 -33.02 -4.02 51.44
N PRO A 259 -33.28 -2.71 51.25
CA PRO A 259 -32.47 -1.65 51.82
C PRO A 259 -32.79 -1.45 53.31
N ARG A 260 -31.76 -1.26 54.14
CA ARG A 260 -31.89 -0.64 55.47
C ARG A 260 -31.07 0.63 55.52
N LEU A 261 -31.77 1.70 55.87
CA LEU A 261 -31.30 3.01 56.28
C LEU A 261 -30.24 2.93 57.38
N MET A 262 -29.20 3.77 57.25
CA MET A 262 -28.81 4.77 58.26
C MET A 262 -28.28 6.00 57.53
#